data_AF-A0A6B3IL13-F1
#
_entry.id   AF-A0A6B3IL13-F1
#
_cell.length_a   1.000
_cell.length_b   1.000
_cell.length_c   1.000
_cell.angle_alpha   90.00
_cell.angle_beta   90.00
_cell.angle_gamma   90.00
#
_symmetry.space_group_name_H-M   'P 1'
#
loop_
_entity.id
_entity.type
_entity.pdbx_description
1 polymer ?
#
loop_
_entity_poly.entity_id
_entity_poly.type
_entity_poly.pdbx_seq_one_letter_code
_entity_poly.pdbx_strand_id
1 'polypeptide(L)' 'ASLSDPLEKHMSAPLPQVGSGEPVEDLMAALSGANGADAAIVLVEGKPKGVVSRQDVLAFLAKDAGSAKV' A
#
# COMPACT_ATOMS: atom_id res chain seq x y z
N ALA A 1 -18.14 -4.86 -19.97
CA ALA A 1 -16.93 -5.61 -20.35
C ALA A 1 -17.36 -7.02 -20.76
N SER A 2 -16.83 -7.50 -21.87
CA SER A 2 -16.96 -8.87 -22.37
C SER A 2 -15.65 -9.63 -22.09
N LEU A 3 -15.69 -10.97 -22.05
CA LEU A 3 -14.51 -11.81 -21.80
C LEU A 3 -13.38 -11.64 -22.84
N SER A 4 -13.70 -11.11 -24.02
CA SER A 4 -12.77 -10.81 -25.11
C SER A 4 -12.16 -9.41 -25.05
N ASP A 5 -12.62 -8.54 -24.14
CA ASP A 5 -12.10 -7.18 -24.04
C ASP A 5 -10.67 -7.18 -23.47
N PRO A 6 -9.73 -6.40 -24.03
CA PRO A 6 -8.39 -6.28 -23.47
C PRO A 6 -8.41 -5.79 -22.02
N LEU A 7 -7.70 -6.50 -21.14
CA LEU A 7 -7.64 -6.21 -19.69
C LEU A 7 -7.23 -4.77 -19.38
N GLU A 8 -6.27 -4.24 -20.14
CA GLU A 8 -5.72 -2.88 -19.98
C GLU A 8 -6.79 -1.79 -20.06
N LYS A 9 -7.90 -2.03 -20.77
CA LYS A 9 -9.04 -1.09 -20.85
C LYS A 9 -9.86 -1.02 -19.57
N HIS A 10 -9.63 -1.96 -18.65
CA HIS A 10 -10.42 -2.15 -17.45
C HIS A 10 -9.58 -2.07 -16.17
N MET A 11 -8.26 -2.04 -16.29
CA MET A 11 -7.39 -1.81 -15.14
C MET A 11 -7.47 -0.35 -14.69
N SER A 12 -7.52 -0.14 -13.38
CA SER A 12 -7.27 1.17 -12.81
C SER A 12 -5.82 1.60 -13.04
N ALA A 13 -5.52 2.85 -12.71
CA ALA A 13 -4.13 3.25 -12.50
C ALA A 13 -3.43 2.28 -11.53
N PRO A 14 -2.12 2.02 -11.72
CA PRO A 14 -1.36 1.16 -10.82
C PRO A 14 -1.34 1.74 -9.41
N LEU A 15 -1.33 0.86 -8.42
CA LEU A 15 -1.09 1.26 -7.03
C LEU A 15 0.31 1.86 -6.89
N PRO A 16 0.50 2.80 -5.96
CA PRO A 16 1.83 3.28 -5.60
C PRO A 16 2.71 2.13 -5.14
N GLN A 17 4.02 2.27 -5.35
CA GLN A 17 5.01 1.27 -4.99
C GLN A 17 5.91 1.84 -3.90
N VAL A 18 6.23 1.01 -2.91
CA VAL A 18 7.09 1.35 -1.76
C VAL A 18 8.12 0.24 -1.59
N GLY A 19 9.37 0.61 -1.34
CA GLY A 19 10.46 -0.32 -1.07
C GLY A 19 10.39 -0.89 0.34
N SER A 20 10.76 -2.16 0.53
CA SER A 20 10.74 -2.81 1.85
C SER A 20 11.75 -2.24 2.85
N GLY A 21 12.71 -1.43 2.39
CA GLY A 21 13.68 -0.72 3.23
C GLY A 21 13.37 0.76 3.40
N GLU A 22 12.28 1.26 2.82
CA GLU A 22 11.87 2.66 2.95
C GLU A 22 11.21 2.90 4.33
N PRO A 23 11.34 4.13 4.88
CA PRO A 23 10.66 4.52 6.10
C PRO A 23 9.13 4.34 6.01
N VAL A 24 8.49 4.05 7.16
CA VAL A 24 7.02 3.89 7.23
C VAL A 24 6.29 5.18 6.88
N GLU A 25 6.95 6.33 7.04
CA GLU A 25 6.48 7.65 6.66
C GLU A 25 6.21 7.77 5.16
N ASP A 26 7.03 7.13 4.31
CA ASP A 26 6.84 7.15 2.86
C ASP A 26 5.57 6.37 2.47
N LEU A 27 5.33 5.24 3.14
CA LEU A 27 4.09 4.48 3.00
C LEU A 27 2.88 5.30 3.50
N MET A 28 2.99 5.98 4.63
CA MET A 28 1.92 6.85 5.14
C MET A 28 1.62 7.99 4.16
N ALA A 29 2.63 8.63 3.57
CA ALA A 29 2.45 9.70 2.60
C ALA A 29 1.73 9.21 1.33
N ALA A 30 2.09 8.03 0.83
CA ALA A 30 1.45 7.43 -0.36
C ALA A 30 -0.05 7.08 -0.13
N LEU A 31 -0.41 6.73 1.10
CA LEU A 31 -1.76 6.29 1.44
C LEU A 31 -2.65 7.43 1.97
N SER A 32 -2.10 8.55 2.43
CA SER A 32 -2.86 9.59 3.13
C SER A 32 -3.58 10.59 2.21
N GLY A 33 -4.67 11.18 2.71
CA GLY A 33 -5.39 12.29 2.06
C GLY A 33 -6.44 11.88 1.03
N ALA A 34 -7.17 12.87 0.49
CA ALA A 34 -8.31 12.66 -0.43
C ALA A 34 -7.91 12.05 -1.79
N ASN A 35 -6.63 12.15 -2.15
CA ASN A 35 -6.05 11.59 -3.38
C ASN A 35 -5.08 10.43 -3.10
N GLY A 36 -4.98 9.97 -1.85
CA GLY A 36 -4.13 8.84 -1.49
C GLY A 36 -4.70 7.52 -1.99
N ALA A 37 -3.85 6.55 -2.28
CA ALA A 37 -4.30 5.21 -2.67
C ALA A 37 -4.80 4.42 -1.45
N ASP A 38 -5.72 3.48 -1.67
CA ASP A 38 -6.22 2.59 -0.61
C ASP A 38 -5.16 1.55 -0.17
N ALA A 39 -4.19 1.28 -1.04
CA ALA A 39 -3.11 0.33 -0.81
C ALA A 39 -1.86 0.68 -1.62
N ALA A 40 -0.73 0.09 -1.25
CA ALA A 40 0.54 0.16 -1.95
C ALA A 40 1.13 -1.24 -2.20
N ILE A 41 1.84 -1.40 -3.31
CA ILE A 41 2.64 -2.61 -3.58
C ILE A 41 3.98 -2.46 -2.86
N VAL A 42 4.34 -3.47 -2.07
CA VAL A 42 5.65 -3.56 -1.43
C VAL A 42 6.62 -4.29 -2.34
N LEU A 43 7.75 -3.65 -2.62
CA LEU A 43 8.83 -4.23 -3.40
C LEU A 43 9.96 -4.73 -2.48
N VAL A 44 10.47 -5.92 -2.76
CA VAL A 44 11.72 -6.43 -2.18
C VAL A 44 12.67 -6.66 -3.35
N GLU A 45 13.83 -5.97 -3.33
CA GLU A 45 14.81 -6.02 -4.43
C GLU A 45 14.17 -5.70 -5.80
N GLY A 46 13.25 -4.73 -5.82
CA GLY A 46 12.54 -4.30 -7.04
C GLY A 46 11.42 -5.24 -7.49
N LYS A 47 11.16 -6.35 -6.78
CA LYS A 47 10.12 -7.31 -7.12
C LYS A 47 8.90 -7.17 -6.21
N PRO A 48 7.67 -7.18 -6.74
CA PRO A 48 6.45 -7.18 -5.92
C PRO A 48 6.43 -8.38 -4.97
N LYS A 49 6.41 -8.10 -3.67
CA LYS A 49 6.36 -9.12 -2.62
C LYS A 49 4.98 -9.22 -1.98
N GLY A 50 4.25 -8.11 -1.90
CA GLY A 50 2.93 -8.06 -1.27
C GLY A 50 2.25 -6.71 -1.43
N VAL A 51 1.12 -6.57 -0.75
CA VAL A 51 0.30 -5.36 -0.74
C VAL A 51 0.07 -4.96 0.71
N VAL A 52 0.10 -3.66 0.98
CA VAL A 52 -0.22 -3.10 2.30
C VAL A 52 -1.31 -2.06 2.14
N SER A 53 -2.38 -2.20 2.91
CA SER A 53 -3.52 -1.27 2.96
C SER A 53 -3.37 -0.25 4.07
N ARG A 54 -4.22 0.79 4.06
CA ARG A 54 -4.34 1.73 5.19
C ARG A 54 -4.65 1.02 6.50
N GLN A 55 -5.51 0.01 6.46
CA GLN A 55 -5.94 -0.71 7.64
C GLN A 55 -4.77 -1.48 8.27
N ASP A 56 -3.88 -2.04 7.45
CA ASP A 56 -2.67 -2.71 7.92
C ASP A 56 -1.73 -1.74 8.64
N VAL A 57 -1.51 -0.55 8.07
CA VAL A 57 -0.68 0.51 8.70
C VAL A 57 -1.30 0.98 10.02
N LEU A 58 -2.61 1.24 10.04
CA LEU A 58 -3.30 1.65 11.25
C LEU A 58 -3.24 0.58 12.35
N ALA A 59 -3.40 -0.70 11.99
CA ALA A 59 -3.28 -1.81 12.91
C ALA A 59 -1.86 -1.94 13.48
N PHE A 60 -0.84 -1.74 12.64
CA PHE A 60 0.56 -1.72 13.06
C PHE A 60 0.84 -0.60 14.08
N LEU A 61 0.43 0.63 13.78
CA LEU A 61 0.62 1.78 14.68
C LEU A 61 -0.16 1.62 15.99
N ALA A 62 -1.36 1.05 15.95
CA ALA A 62 -2.16 0.80 17.15
C ALA A 62 -1.48 -0.23 18.09
N LYS A 63 -0.84 -1.26 17.53
CA LYS A 63 -0.05 -2.24 18.29
C LYS A 63 1.18 -1.60 18.95
N ASP A 64 1.88 -0.75 18.22
CA ASP A 64 3.04 -0.03 18.76
C ASP A 64 2.65 0.94 19.88
N ALA A 65 1.55 1.68 19.72
CA ALA A 65 1.01 2.57 20.76
C ALA A 65 0.60 1.80 22.04
N GLY A 66 0.12 0.57 21.91
CA GLY A 66 -0.18 -0.30 23.06
C GLY A 66 1.08 -0.85 23.75
N SER A 67 2.18 -1.01 23.02
CA SER A 67 3.44 -1.55 23.53
C SER A 67 4.25 -0.53 24.32
N ALA A 68 4.15 0.77 23.99
CA ALA A 68 4.82 1.86 24.70
C ALA A 68 4.19 2.21 26.07
N LYS A 69 3.04 1.61 26.41
CA LYS A 69 2.31 1.85 27.66
C LYS A 69 2.59 0.82 28.77
N VAL A 70 3.53 -0.11 28.55
CA VAL A 70 3.92 -1.18 29.49
C VAL A 70 5.31 -0.94 30.04
#